data_AF-A0A7Y7Y159-F1
#
_entry.id   AF-A0A7Y7Y159-F1
#
_cell.length_a   1.000
_cell.length_b   1.000
_cell.length_c   1.000
_cell.angle_alpha   90.00
_cell.angle_beta   90.00
_cell.angle_gamma   90.00
#
_symmetry.space_group_name_H-M   'P 1'
#
loop_
_entity.id
_entity.type
_entity.pdbx_description
1 polymer ?
#
loop_
_entity_poly.entity_id
_entity_poly.type
_entity_poly.pdbx_seq_one_letter_code
_entity_poly.pdbx_strand_id
1 'polypeptide(L)'
;MSRRYLCGAWLMLLWAGPLPAFCWDSAGRRHGIEPELLYAIAQVESGLRAQAVGHNSNGSRDIGLMQINSLHLPRLAARGITEQQLLEDPCLSVQVGATILAEFIERHGYGWTAVGAYNAGSGEDRQAARERYARKVWRLYRVLVP
;
A
#
# COMPACT_ATOMS: atom_id res chain seq x y z
N MET A 1 38.10 -30.50 51.15
CA MET A 1 38.02 -30.42 49.67
C MET A 1 36.55 -30.32 49.26
N SER A 2 36.08 -29.14 48.85
CA SER A 2 34.79 -29.02 48.15
C SER A 2 34.88 -27.82 47.20
N ARG A 3 35.02 -28.10 45.90
CA ARG A 3 34.96 -27.09 44.83
C ARG A 3 33.48 -26.77 44.59
N ARG A 4 33.10 -25.49 44.77
CA ARG A 4 31.84 -24.97 44.26
C ARG A 4 32.12 -24.31 42.91
N TYR A 5 31.70 -24.96 41.83
CA TYR A 5 31.67 -24.34 40.51
C TYR A 5 30.43 -23.45 40.45
N LEU A 6 30.63 -22.12 40.45
CA LEU A 6 29.58 -21.17 40.13
C LEU A 6 29.43 -21.13 38.60
N CYS A 7 28.39 -21.79 38.11
CA CYS A 7 27.97 -21.69 36.72
C CYS A 7 27.29 -20.33 36.53
N GLY A 8 28.05 -19.32 36.08
CA GLY A 8 27.51 -18.00 35.74
C GLY A 8 26.72 -18.09 34.44
N ALA A 9 25.39 -18.12 34.52
CA ALA A 9 24.53 -17.98 33.37
C ALA A 9 24.48 -16.50 32.95
N TRP A 10 25.13 -16.18 31.83
CA TRP A 10 25.04 -14.86 31.20
C TRP A 10 23.70 -14.77 30.45
N LEU A 11 22.74 -14.04 31.01
CA LEU A 11 21.51 -13.64 30.31
C LEU A 11 21.88 -12.61 29.23
N MET A 12 21.97 -13.06 27.98
CA MET A 12 22.00 -12.17 26.82
C MET A 12 20.58 -11.60 26.61
N LEU A 13 20.36 -10.35 26.99
CA LEU A 13 19.17 -9.62 26.55
C LEU A 13 19.28 -9.35 25.04
N LEU A 14 18.49 -10.08 24.25
CA LEU A 14 18.28 -9.77 22.84
C LEU A 14 17.43 -8.49 22.76
N TRP A 15 18.07 -7.37 22.43
CA TRP A 15 17.35 -6.13 22.18
C TRP A 15 16.64 -6.23 20.84
N ALA A 16 15.37 -6.63 20.85
CA ALA A 16 14.49 -6.50 19.70
C ALA A 16 14.20 -5.00 19.51
N GLY A 17 14.92 -4.35 18.60
CA GLY A 17 14.55 -3.01 18.14
C GLY A 17 13.15 -3.02 17.53
N PRO A 18 12.38 -1.92 17.60
CA PRO A 18 11.08 -1.86 16.97
C PRO A 18 11.25 -2.13 15.47
N LEU A 19 10.59 -3.17 14.97
CA LEU A 19 10.46 -3.35 13.53
C LEU A 19 9.83 -2.08 12.98
N PRO A 20 10.40 -1.43 11.95
CA PRO A 20 9.75 -0.29 11.34
C PRO A 20 8.35 -0.72 10.94
N ALA A 21 7.33 -0.10 11.55
CA ALA A 21 5.95 -0.34 11.17
C ALA A 21 5.88 -0.07 9.67
N PHE A 22 5.53 -1.10 8.90
CA PHE A 22 5.38 -0.94 7.46
C PHE A 22 4.41 0.22 7.22
N CYS A 23 4.67 1.05 6.23
CA CYS A 23 4.30 2.46 6.33
C CYS A 23 2.83 2.79 6.06
N TRP A 24 1.96 1.79 6.14
CA TRP A 24 0.49 1.91 6.21
C TRP A 24 0.06 3.00 7.19
N ASP A 25 0.56 2.99 8.44
CA ASP A 25 0.17 3.96 9.47
C ASP A 25 0.58 5.40 9.11
N SER A 26 1.75 5.57 8.53
CA SER A 26 2.25 6.89 8.16
C SER A 26 1.51 7.46 6.93
N ALA A 27 1.23 6.63 5.93
CA ALA A 27 0.47 7.00 4.74
C ALA A 27 -1.00 7.28 5.09
N GLY A 28 -1.59 6.41 5.92
CA GLY A 28 -2.95 6.55 6.42
C GLY A 28 -3.15 7.84 7.21
N ARG A 29 -2.30 8.10 8.21
CA ARG A 29 -2.37 9.35 8.99
C ARG A 29 -2.26 10.62 8.16
N ARG A 30 -1.44 10.62 7.10
CA ARG A 30 -1.26 11.80 6.24
C ARG A 30 -2.54 12.20 5.51
N HIS A 31 -3.36 11.23 5.12
CA HIS A 31 -4.54 11.44 4.29
C HIS A 31 -5.86 11.14 5.01
N GLY A 32 -5.82 10.77 6.29
CA GLY A 32 -6.99 10.33 7.05
C GLY A 32 -7.58 9.02 6.53
N ILE A 33 -6.74 8.11 6.01
CA ILE A 33 -7.14 6.82 5.43
C ILE A 33 -6.79 5.70 6.41
N GLU A 34 -7.67 4.72 6.62
CA GLU A 34 -7.36 3.59 7.49
C GLU A 34 -6.18 2.76 6.94
N PRO A 35 -5.16 2.44 7.75
CA PRO A 35 -4.04 1.60 7.34
C PRO A 35 -4.47 0.24 6.76
N GLU A 36 -5.52 -0.36 7.32
CA GLU A 36 -6.11 -1.63 6.89
C GLU A 36 -6.73 -1.53 5.49
N LEU A 37 -7.28 -0.37 5.13
CA LEU A 37 -7.80 -0.14 3.78
C LEU A 37 -6.66 -0.07 2.76
N LEU A 38 -5.56 0.63 3.09
CA LEU A 38 -4.37 0.67 2.23
C LEU A 38 -3.76 -0.73 2.05
N TYR A 39 -3.68 -1.52 3.12
CA TYR A 39 -3.23 -2.91 3.06
C TYR A 39 -4.14 -3.75 2.17
N ALA A 40 -5.47 -3.65 2.34
CA ALA A 40 -6.44 -4.39 1.54
C ALA A 40 -6.32 -4.06 0.04
N ILE A 41 -6.11 -2.78 -0.29
CA ILE A 41 -5.85 -2.33 -1.67
C ILE A 41 -4.57 -2.96 -2.21
N ALA A 42 -3.44 -2.86 -1.50
CA ALA A 42 -2.18 -3.45 -1.92
C ALA A 42 -2.26 -4.97 -2.15
N GLN A 43 -3.02 -5.67 -1.30
CA GLN A 43 -3.27 -7.10 -1.43
C GLN A 43 -4.08 -7.44 -2.68
N VAL A 44 -5.07 -6.62 -3.06
CA VAL A 44 -5.82 -6.77 -4.32
C VAL A 44 -4.96 -6.43 -5.54
N GLU A 45 -4.15 -5.38 -5.44
CA GLU A 45 -3.37 -4.84 -6.55
C GLU A 45 -2.21 -5.75 -6.95
N SER A 46 -1.31 -6.07 -6.01
CA SER A 46 -0.08 -6.80 -6.33
C SER A 46 0.02 -8.16 -5.66
N GLY A 47 -0.88 -8.47 -4.72
CA GLY A 47 -0.69 -9.59 -3.82
C GLY A 47 0.45 -9.35 -2.81
N LEU A 48 0.66 -8.09 -2.43
CA LEU A 48 1.77 -7.62 -1.59
C LEU A 48 3.17 -7.82 -2.19
N ARG A 49 3.27 -7.90 -3.53
CA ARG A 49 4.56 -8.03 -4.23
C ARG A 49 5.09 -6.66 -4.60
N ALA A 50 6.15 -6.23 -3.89
CA ALA A 50 6.76 -4.92 -4.07
C ALA A 50 7.21 -4.61 -5.52
N GLN A 51 7.71 -5.62 -6.23
CA GLN A 51 8.27 -5.48 -7.58
C GLN A 51 7.27 -5.88 -8.68
N ALA A 52 5.96 -5.90 -8.39
CA ALA A 52 4.96 -6.26 -9.39
C ALA A 52 4.88 -5.22 -10.52
N VAL A 53 4.82 -5.69 -11.77
CA VAL A 53 4.56 -4.86 -12.94
C VAL A 53 3.42 -5.46 -13.76
N GLY A 54 2.31 -4.73 -13.84
CA GLY A 54 1.18 -5.02 -14.71
C GLY A 54 1.32 -4.31 -16.06
N HIS A 55 0.85 -4.94 -17.14
CA HIS A 55 0.84 -4.36 -18.48
C HIS A 55 -0.60 -4.25 -18.98
N ASN A 56 -1.01 -3.04 -19.36
CA ASN A 56 -2.36 -2.76 -19.82
C ASN A 56 -2.45 -2.74 -21.34
N SER A 57 -3.62 -3.06 -21.88
CA SER A 57 -3.87 -3.09 -23.33
C SER A 57 -3.71 -1.74 -24.03
N ASN A 58 -3.80 -0.63 -23.28
CA ASN A 58 -3.57 0.72 -23.78
C ASN A 58 -2.08 1.13 -23.77
N GLY A 59 -1.16 0.21 -23.44
CA GLY A 59 0.28 0.47 -23.37
C GLY A 59 0.77 1.09 -22.06
N SER A 60 -0.13 1.46 -21.14
CA SER A 60 0.27 1.86 -19.78
C SER A 60 0.71 0.64 -18.95
N ARG A 61 1.44 0.89 -17.85
CA ARG A 61 1.90 -0.12 -16.91
C ARG A 61 1.44 0.22 -15.50
N ASP A 62 1.25 -0.79 -14.67
CA ASP A 62 0.94 -0.61 -13.25
C ASP A 62 2.13 -1.08 -12.41
N ILE A 63 2.64 -0.20 -11.55
CA ILE A 63 4.00 -0.29 -11.02
C ILE A 63 3.98 -0.46 -9.50
N GLY A 64 4.70 -1.49 -9.03
CA GLY A 64 5.04 -1.70 -7.64
C GLY A 64 3.90 -2.23 -6.77
N LEU A 65 4.10 -2.15 -5.46
CA LEU A 65 3.19 -2.69 -4.44
C LEU A 65 1.74 -2.22 -4.60
N MET A 66 1.55 -0.93 -4.89
CA MET A 66 0.25 -0.29 -5.04
C MET A 66 -0.22 -0.22 -6.50
N GLN A 67 0.51 -0.84 -7.44
CA GLN A 67 0.18 -0.87 -8.87
C GLN A 67 -0.09 0.54 -9.42
N ILE A 68 0.83 1.47 -9.18
CA ILE A 68 0.70 2.86 -9.63
C ILE A 68 0.75 2.91 -11.15
N ASN A 69 -0.32 3.40 -11.78
CA ASN A 69 -0.36 3.50 -13.24
C ASN A 69 0.69 4.47 -13.78
N SER A 70 1.35 4.09 -14.87
CA SER A 70 2.48 4.81 -15.48
C SER A 70 2.09 6.20 -16.01
N LEU A 71 0.81 6.47 -16.20
CA LEU A 71 0.29 7.81 -16.53
C LEU A 71 0.60 8.85 -15.44
N HIS A 72 0.87 8.42 -14.20
CA HIS A 72 1.30 9.31 -13.13
C HIS A 72 2.80 9.62 -13.13
N LEU A 73 3.62 8.90 -13.88
CA LEU A 73 5.09 9.08 -13.85
C LEU A 73 5.55 10.50 -14.19
N PRO A 74 4.99 11.22 -15.18
CA PRO A 74 5.44 12.58 -15.46
C PRO A 74 5.29 13.53 -14.26
N ARG A 75 4.16 13.46 -13.53
CA ARG A 75 3.94 14.30 -12.33
C ARG A 75 4.76 13.84 -11.13
N LEU A 76 5.06 12.55 -11.03
CA LEU A 76 5.90 11.98 -9.98
C LEU A 76 7.37 12.35 -10.20
N ALA A 77 7.85 12.31 -11.44
CA ALA A 77 9.19 12.72 -11.83
C ALA A 77 9.45 14.20 -11.50
N ALA A 78 8.45 15.07 -11.68
CA ALA A 78 8.52 16.47 -11.26
C ALA A 78 8.73 16.66 -9.74
N ARG A 79 8.47 15.62 -8.94
CA ARG A 79 8.70 15.56 -7.49
C ARG A 79 9.94 14.72 -7.12
N GLY A 80 10.74 14.32 -8.10
CA GLY A 80 11.92 13.49 -7.91
C GLY A 80 11.63 12.00 -7.64
N ILE A 81 10.42 11.52 -7.95
CA ILE A 81 10.03 10.12 -7.80
C ILE A 81 10.13 9.41 -9.16
N THR A 82 10.92 8.34 -9.23
CA THR A 82 11.11 7.52 -10.43
C THR A 82 10.31 6.22 -10.35
N GLU A 83 10.08 5.59 -11.52
CA GLU A 83 9.50 4.24 -11.59
C GLU A 83 10.33 3.20 -10.82
N GLN A 84 11.67 3.29 -10.91
CA GLN A 84 12.56 2.39 -10.18
C GLN A 84 12.37 2.50 -8.66
N GLN A 85 12.23 3.71 -8.13
CA GLN A 85 11.96 3.88 -6.70
C GLN A 85 10.61 3.28 -6.28
N LEU A 86 9.59 3.30 -7.14
CA LEU A 86 8.31 2.64 -6.85
C LEU A 86 8.42 1.10 -6.77
N LEU A 87 9.42 0.51 -7.43
CA LEU A 87 9.69 -0.94 -7.43
C LEU A 87 10.62 -1.36 -6.28
N GLU A 88 11.56 -0.49 -5.91
CA GLU A 88 12.58 -0.76 -4.89
C GLU A 88 12.14 -0.35 -3.48
N ASP A 89 11.32 0.69 -3.38
CA ASP A 89 10.79 1.18 -2.11
C ASP A 89 9.26 0.91 -2.04
N PRO A 90 8.86 -0.23 -1.44
CA PRO A 90 7.44 -0.54 -1.27
C PRO A 90 6.74 0.49 -0.40
N CYS A 91 7.44 1.17 0.51
CA CYS A 91 6.83 2.21 1.31
C CYS A 91 6.50 3.44 0.47
N LEU A 92 7.42 3.88 -0.40
CA LEU A 92 7.14 4.95 -1.34
C LEU A 92 5.93 4.61 -2.23
N SER A 93 5.83 3.35 -2.68
CA SER A 93 4.66 2.87 -3.42
C SER A 93 3.36 3.08 -2.63
N VAL A 94 3.33 2.74 -1.33
CA VAL A 94 2.18 3.01 -0.44
C VAL A 94 1.88 4.50 -0.32
N GLN A 95 2.89 5.33 -0.08
CA GLN A 95 2.72 6.77 0.07
C GLN A 95 2.11 7.41 -1.20
N VAL A 96 2.60 7.00 -2.37
CA VAL A 96 2.10 7.46 -3.67
C VAL A 96 0.69 6.94 -3.91
N GLY A 97 0.42 5.67 -3.63
CA GLY A 97 -0.92 5.07 -3.75
C GLY A 97 -1.93 5.77 -2.84
N ALA A 98 -1.57 6.05 -1.59
CA ALA A 98 -2.41 6.79 -0.65
C ALA A 98 -2.69 8.23 -1.13
N THR A 99 -1.70 8.90 -1.72
CA THR A 99 -1.89 10.24 -2.31
C THR A 99 -2.89 10.19 -3.47
N ILE A 100 -2.78 9.21 -4.36
CA ILE A 100 -3.72 9.02 -5.48
C ILE A 100 -5.12 8.69 -4.97
N LEU A 101 -5.23 7.81 -3.98
CA LEU A 101 -6.52 7.48 -3.36
C LEU A 101 -7.17 8.72 -2.73
N ALA A 102 -6.39 9.57 -2.06
CA ALA A 102 -6.87 10.84 -1.52
C ALA A 102 -7.44 11.76 -2.60
N GLU A 103 -6.83 11.84 -3.79
CA GLU A 103 -7.37 12.59 -4.94
C GLU A 103 -8.73 12.04 -5.42
N PHE A 104 -8.99 10.74 -5.26
CA PHE A 104 -10.32 10.16 -5.54
C PHE A 104 -11.31 10.40 -4.39
N ILE A 105 -10.85 10.36 -3.14
CA ILE A 105 -11.67 10.68 -1.97
C ILE A 105 -12.15 12.13 -2.02
N GLU A 106 -11.28 13.07 -2.40
CA GLU A 106 -11.63 14.48 -2.56
C GLU A 106 -12.76 14.68 -3.58
N ARG A 107 -12.75 13.89 -4.67
CA ARG A 107 -13.74 14.00 -5.75
C ARG A 107 -15.06 13.26 -5.48
N HIS A 108 -15.00 12.11 -4.82
CA HIS A 108 -16.15 11.19 -4.69
C HIS A 108 -16.67 11.05 -3.26
N GLY A 109 -16.01 11.69 -2.28
CA GLY A 109 -16.20 11.44 -0.87
C GLY A 109 -15.48 10.20 -0.38
N TYR A 110 -15.26 10.13 0.93
CA TYR A 110 -14.66 8.94 1.55
C TYR A 110 -15.62 7.77 1.46
N GLY A 111 -15.26 6.75 0.68
CA GLY A 111 -16.07 5.54 0.57
C GLY A 111 -15.74 4.67 -0.63
N TRP A 112 -16.59 3.69 -0.87
CA TRP A 112 -16.37 2.64 -1.87
C TRP A 112 -16.33 3.16 -3.31
N THR A 113 -16.96 4.29 -3.61
CA THR A 113 -16.86 4.93 -4.92
C THR A 113 -15.44 5.41 -5.19
N ALA A 114 -14.77 6.05 -4.21
CA ALA A 114 -13.38 6.48 -4.33
C ALA A 114 -12.43 5.28 -4.45
N VAL A 115 -12.64 4.24 -3.64
CA VAL A 115 -11.86 2.98 -3.74
C VAL A 115 -12.03 2.35 -5.12
N GLY A 116 -13.25 2.26 -5.64
CA GLY A 116 -13.50 1.79 -7.00
C GLY A 116 -12.80 2.63 -8.07
N ALA A 117 -12.82 3.96 -7.90
CA ALA A 117 -12.23 4.90 -8.83
C ALA A 117 -10.69 4.86 -8.83
N TYR A 118 -10.04 4.43 -7.74
CA TYR A 118 -8.60 4.20 -7.69
C TYR A 118 -8.12 3.29 -8.83
N ASN A 119 -8.83 2.18 -9.06
CA ASN A 119 -8.47 1.20 -10.10
C ASN A 119 -9.11 1.50 -11.46
N ALA A 120 -10.38 1.91 -11.47
CA ALA A 120 -11.14 2.04 -12.72
C ALA A 120 -11.25 3.50 -13.23
N GLY A 121 -10.72 4.49 -12.51
CA GLY A 121 -10.89 5.90 -12.83
C GLY A 121 -12.33 6.41 -12.62
N SER A 122 -12.57 7.67 -13.00
CA SER A 122 -13.85 8.38 -12.74
C SER A 122 -14.78 8.52 -13.95
N GLY A 123 -14.51 7.83 -15.06
CA GLY A 123 -15.38 7.86 -16.24
C GLY A 123 -16.80 7.36 -15.93
N GLU A 124 -17.81 7.95 -16.56
CA GLU A 124 -19.21 7.59 -16.34
C GLU A 124 -19.49 6.12 -16.71
N ASP A 125 -18.89 5.65 -17.81
CA ASP A 125 -18.96 4.29 -18.32
C ASP A 125 -18.24 3.25 -17.42
N ARG A 126 -17.52 3.70 -16.39
CA ARG A 126 -16.71 2.85 -15.51
C ARG A 126 -17.42 2.38 -14.25
N GLN A 127 -18.68 2.77 -14.03
CA GLN A 127 -19.41 2.46 -12.78
C GLN A 127 -19.35 0.98 -12.39
N ALA A 128 -19.69 0.08 -13.32
CA ALA A 128 -19.68 -1.36 -13.04
C ALA A 128 -18.27 -1.89 -12.74
N ALA A 129 -17.22 -1.30 -13.33
CA ALA A 129 -15.83 -1.66 -13.03
C ALA A 129 -15.41 -1.20 -11.63
N ARG A 130 -15.76 0.05 -11.27
CA ARG A 130 -15.53 0.60 -9.92
C ARG A 130 -16.17 -0.27 -8.85
N GLU A 131 -17.42 -0.65 -9.02
CA GLU A 131 -18.13 -1.51 -8.05
C GLU A 131 -17.51 -2.91 -7.95
N ARG A 132 -17.12 -3.51 -9.07
CA ARG A 132 -16.42 -4.81 -9.07
C ARG A 132 -15.13 -4.74 -8.28
N TYR A 133 -14.35 -3.68 -8.48
CA TYR A 133 -13.10 -3.48 -7.76
C TYR A 133 -13.34 -3.22 -6.27
N ALA A 134 -14.23 -2.29 -5.92
CA ALA A 134 -14.58 -1.98 -4.55
C ALA A 134 -15.04 -3.22 -3.76
N ARG A 135 -15.83 -4.11 -4.38
CA ARG A 135 -16.22 -5.40 -3.78
C ARG A 135 -15.04 -6.35 -3.53
N LYS A 136 -13.98 -6.32 -4.35
CA LYS A 136 -12.77 -7.11 -4.08
C LYS A 136 -12.06 -6.60 -2.83
N VAL A 137 -11.86 -5.28 -2.75
CA VAL A 137 -11.20 -4.64 -1.61
C VAL A 137 -12.02 -4.82 -0.33
N TRP A 138 -13.33 -4.58 -0.37
CA TRP A 138 -14.22 -4.72 0.79
C TRP A 138 -14.17 -6.13 1.41
N ARG A 139 -14.12 -7.18 0.59
CA ARG A 139 -14.06 -8.57 1.09
C ARG A 139 -12.81 -8.84 1.91
N LEU A 140 -11.69 -8.20 1.58
CA LEU A 140 -10.47 -8.30 2.37
C LEU A 140 -10.50 -7.34 3.56
N TYR A 141 -10.92 -6.09 3.34
CA TYR A 141 -10.97 -5.07 4.37
C TYR A 141 -11.82 -5.50 5.58
N ARG A 142 -13.00 -6.09 5.33
CA ARG A 142 -13.93 -6.50 6.40
C ARG A 142 -13.44 -7.59 7.34
N VAL A 143 -12.33 -8.27 7.01
CA VAL A 143 -11.71 -9.26 7.92
C VAL A 143 -10.51 -8.68 8.67
N LEU A 144 -10.04 -7.48 8.28
CA LEU A 144 -8.96 -6.75 8.94
C LEU A 144 -9.48 -5.83 10.03
N VAL A 145 -10.71 -5.34 9.87
CA VAL A 145 -11.39 -4.48 10.85
C VAL A 145 -12.58 -5.26 11.45
N PRO A 146 -12.38 -5.96 12.58
CA PRO A 146 -13.41 -6.78 13.22
C PRO A 146 -14.53 -5.96 13.87
#